data_AF-A0A0D0CKB7-F1
#
_entry.id   AF-A0A0D0CKB7-F1
#
_cell.length_a   1.000
_cell.length_b   1.000
_cell.length_c   1.000
_cell.angle_alpha   90.00
_cell.angle_beta   90.00
_cell.angle_gamma   90.00
#
_symmetry.space_group_name_H-M   'P 1'
#
loop_
_entity.id
_entity.type
_entity.pdbx_description
1 polymer ?
#
loop_
_entity_poly.entity_id
_entity_poly.type
_entity_poly.pdbx_seq_one_letter_code
_entity_poly.pdbx_strand_id
1 'polypeptide(L)' 'QITVVHSSGIFSHTISWCTCPNVPRGERHLQLLWAPLFPASISRPETAFTFDVLDHYHIDNLESKTTTTSFFSKLLRLT' A
#
# COMPACT_ATOMS: atom_id res chain seq x y z
N GLN A 1 8.30 -7.19 -7.56
CA GLN A 1 8.50 -6.60 -6.23
C GLN A 1 7.41 -5.57 -6.03
N ILE A 2 6.88 -5.45 -4.82
CA ILE A 2 5.90 -4.43 -4.42
C ILE A 2 6.45 -3.71 -3.19
N THR A 3 6.40 -2.39 -3.20
CA THR A 3 6.65 -1.55 -2.03
C THR A 3 5.37 -1.47 -1.21
N VAL A 4 5.42 -1.98 0.01
CA VAL A 4 4.32 -1.92 0.98
C VAL A 4 4.58 -0.76 1.94
N VAL A 5 3.66 0.18 1.96
CA VAL A 5 3.64 1.28 2.93
C VAL A 5 2.77 0.85 4.11
N HIS A 6 3.39 0.75 5.28
CA HIS A 6 2.76 0.34 6.53
C HIS A 6 2.91 1.45 7.57
N SER A 7 2.08 1.43 8.62
CA SER A 7 2.14 2.41 9.71
C SER A 7 3.49 2.41 10.44
N SER A 8 4.21 1.29 10.40
CA SER A 8 5.54 1.14 11.01
C SER A 8 6.72 1.44 10.07
N GLY A 9 6.49 1.78 8.81
CA GLY A 9 7.57 2.02 7.84
C GLY A 9 7.27 1.54 6.43
N ILE A 10 8.31 1.51 5.58
CA ILE A 10 8.18 1.18 4.16
C ILE A 10 9.03 -0.04 3.84
N PHE A 11 8.41 -1.06 3.27
CA PHE A 11 9.03 -2.37 3.07
C PHE A 11 8.91 -2.82 1.62
N SER A 12 9.98 -3.41 1.08
CA SER A 12 9.94 -4.04 -0.24
C SER A 12 9.72 -5.55 -0.12
N HIS A 13 8.62 -6.05 -0.68
CA HIS A 13 8.27 -7.46 -0.67
C HIS A 13 8.20 -8.06 -2.07
N THR A 14 8.59 -9.33 -2.19
CA THR A 14 8.32 -10.12 -3.39
C THR A 14 6.97 -10.80 -3.22
N ILE A 15 6.02 -10.47 -4.09
CA ILE A 15 4.68 -11.06 -4.07
C ILE A 15 4.62 -12.22 -5.05
N SER A 16 4.16 -13.37 -4.56
CA SER A 16 3.76 -14.51 -5.38
C SER A 16 2.31 -14.33 -5.83
N TRP A 17 2.12 -13.95 -7.09
CA TRP A 17 0.79 -13.77 -7.66
C TRP A 17 0.06 -15.11 -7.78
N CYS A 18 -1.22 -15.11 -7.43
CA CYS A 18 -2.11 -16.23 -7.65
C CYS A 18 -2.30 -16.47 -9.16
N THR A 19 -2.16 -17.73 -9.58
CA THR A 19 -2.26 -18.17 -10.97
C THR A 19 -3.41 -19.17 -11.21
N CYS A 20 -4.31 -19.32 -10.22
CA CYS A 20 -5.46 -20.22 -10.28
C CYS A 20 -6.36 -19.93 -11.51
N PRO A 21 -7.04 -20.94 -12.07
CA PRO A 21 -7.84 -20.78 -13.29
C PRO A 21 -8.97 -19.76 -13.18
N ASN A 22 -9.56 -19.62 -11.99
CA ASN A 22 -10.72 -18.75 -11.74
C ASN A 22 -10.34 -17.32 -11.36
N VAL A 23 -9.04 -16.99 -11.33
CA VAL A 23 -8.57 -15.65 -10.98
C VAL A 23 -8.06 -14.96 -12.24
N PRO A 24 -8.65 -13.82 -12.64
CA PRO A 24 -8.17 -13.06 -13.79
C PRO A 24 -6.71 -12.64 -13.58
N ARG A 25 -5.80 -13.16 -14.41
CA ARG A 25 -4.35 -12.91 -14.29
C ARG A 25 -3.98 -11.44 -14.50
N GLY A 26 -4.84 -10.67 -15.15
CA GLY A 26 -4.68 -9.22 -15.36
C GLY A 26 -5.06 -8.38 -14.14
N GLU A 27 -5.75 -8.94 -13.15
CA GLU A 27 -6.34 -8.19 -12.04
C GLU A 27 -5.48 -8.26 -10.77
N ARG A 28 -4.19 -7.94 -10.93
CA ARG A 28 -3.22 -7.92 -9.81
C ARG A 28 -3.65 -6.99 -8.67
N HIS A 29 -4.32 -5.89 -9.00
CA HIS A 29 -4.87 -4.97 -8.01
C HIS A 29 -5.92 -5.64 -7.12
N LEU A 30 -6.75 -6.56 -7.64
CA LEU A 30 -7.70 -7.32 -6.81
C LEU A 30 -6.99 -8.32 -5.90
N GLN A 31 -5.94 -8.98 -6.40
CA GLN A 31 -5.14 -9.90 -5.56
C GLN A 31 -4.49 -9.17 -4.38
N LEU A 32 -4.07 -7.91 -4.57
CA LEU A 32 -3.61 -7.06 -3.48
C LEU A 32 -4.74 -6.73 -2.49
N LEU A 33 -5.92 -6.35 -3.01
CA LEU A 33 -7.08 -6.02 -2.16
C LEU A 33 -7.55 -7.22 -1.33
N TRP A 34 -7.48 -8.45 -1.87
CA TRP A 34 -7.73 -9.67 -1.10
C TRP A 34 -6.68 -9.94 -0.02
N ALA A 35 -5.49 -9.35 -0.14
CA ALA A 35 -4.38 -9.45 0.79
C ALA A 35 -4.25 -8.20 1.71
N PRO A 36 -5.38 -7.66 2.19
CA PRO A 36 -5.51 -6.32 2.80
C PRO A 36 -4.58 -5.19 2.33
N LEU A 37 -4.24 -5.14 1.04
CA LEU A 37 -3.35 -4.13 0.48
C LEU A 37 -4.07 -3.29 -0.58
N PHE A 38 -4.15 -1.98 -0.34
CA PHE A 38 -4.70 -1.03 -1.29
C PHE A 38 -3.64 -0.63 -2.33
N PRO A 39 -3.84 -0.93 -3.63
CA PRO A 39 -2.84 -0.65 -4.66
C PRO A 39 -2.76 0.85 -4.98
N ALA A 40 -1.55 1.38 -5.17
CA ALA A 40 -1.34 2.75 -5.64
C ALA A 40 -1.75 2.94 -7.12
N SER A 41 -1.81 1.85 -7.89
CA SER A 41 -2.20 1.84 -9.30
C SER A 41 -2.92 0.54 -9.66
N ILE A 42 -3.99 0.66 -10.43
CA ILE A 42 -4.81 -0.49 -10.89
C ILE A 42 -4.11 -1.24 -12.03
N SER A 43 -3.55 -0.51 -13.00
CA SER A 43 -2.99 -1.08 -14.23
C SER A 43 -1.64 -1.76 -14.01
N ARG A 44 -0.81 -1.18 -13.14
CA ARG A 44 0.51 -1.70 -12.80
C ARG A 44 0.85 -1.34 -11.35
N PRO A 45 0.39 -2.14 -10.37
CA PRO A 45 0.74 -1.90 -8.99
C PRO A 45 2.22 -2.18 -8.78
N GLU A 46 2.96 -1.16 -8.35
CA GLU A 46 4.35 -1.27 -7.87
C GLU A 46 4.44 -0.91 -6.37
N THR A 47 3.46 -0.15 -5.89
CA THR A 47 3.30 0.24 -4.49
C THR A 47 1.90 -0.14 -4.01
N ALA A 48 1.79 -0.56 -2.76
CA ALA A 48 0.53 -0.79 -2.09
C ALA A 48 0.59 -0.26 -0.65
N PHE A 49 -0.56 0.08 -0.10
CA PHE A 49 -0.74 0.62 1.23
C PHE A 49 -1.54 -0.36 2.06
N THR A 50 -1.18 -0.53 3.32
CA THR A 50 -2.11 -1.14 4.29
C THR A 50 -3.27 -0.19 4.58
N PHE A 51 -4.44 -0.71 4.93
CA PHE A 51 -5.57 0.15 5.29
C PHE A 51 -5.25 0.98 6.55
N ASP A 52 -4.57 0.39 7.53
CA ASP A 52 -4.11 1.08 8.73
C ASP A 52 -3.28 2.33 8.43
N VAL A 53 -2.39 2.31 7.43
CA VAL A 53 -1.59 3.50 7.09
C VAL A 53 -2.43 4.58 6.40
N LEU A 54 -3.46 4.19 5.66
CA LEU A 54 -4.41 5.14 5.05
C LEU A 54 -5.26 5.82 6.12
N ASP A 55 -5.72 5.07 7.13
CA ASP A 55 -6.48 5.61 8.26
C ASP A 55 -5.62 6.57 9.10
N HIS A 56 -4.38 6.19 9.43
CA HIS A 56 -3.44 7.09 10.13
C HIS A 56 -3.18 8.37 9.33
N TYR A 57 -2.98 8.26 8.01
CA TYR A 57 -2.79 9.43 7.17
C TYR A 57 -4.04 10.32 7.16
N HIS A 58 -5.23 9.73 7.09
CA HIS A 58 -6.48 10.47 7.09
C HIS A 58 -6.66 11.29 8.37
N ILE A 59 -6.37 10.69 9.54
CA ILE A 59 -6.40 11.38 10.83
C ILE A 59 -5.34 12.48 10.90
N ASP A 60 -4.07 12.18 10.58
CA ASP A 60 -2.98 13.17 10.61
C ASP A 60 -3.23 14.35 9.64
N ASN A 61 -3.89 14.09 8.50
CA ASN A 61 -4.26 15.12 7.54
C ASN A 61 -5.39 16.01 8.06
N LEU A 62 -6.42 15.44 8.69
CA LEU A 62 -7.56 16.19 9.22
C LEU A 62 -7.20 16.99 10.48
N GLU A 63 -6.53 16.36 11.44
CA GLU A 63 -6.25 16.97 12.75
C GLU A 63 -5.06 17.93 12.70
N SER A 64 -3.99 17.50 12.03
CA SER A 64 -2.69 18.21 12.06
C SER A 64 -2.37 18.93 10.75
N LYS A 65 -3.25 18.86 9.73
CA LYS A 65 -3.00 19.39 8.37
C LYS A 65 -1.70 18.83 7.77
N THR A 66 -1.34 17.61 8.16
CA THR A 66 -0.11 16.97 7.71
C THR A 66 -0.20 16.70 6.21
N THR A 67 0.77 17.20 5.46
CA THR A 67 0.85 16.91 4.02
C THR A 67 1.24 15.44 3.80
N THR A 68 0.83 14.88 2.67
CA THR A 68 1.22 13.51 2.26
C THR A 68 2.73 13.33 2.27
N THR A 69 3.48 14.33 1.82
CA THR A 69 4.96 14.30 1.78
C THR A 69 5.59 14.26 3.17
N SER A 70 5.06 15.02 4.12
CA SER A 70 5.53 15.01 5.51
C SER A 70 5.25 13.67 6.19
N PHE A 71 4.02 13.15 6.03
CA PHE A 71 3.63 11.85 6.55
C PHE A 71 4.50 10.72 5.95
N PHE A 72 4.71 10.73 4.64
CA PHE A 72 5.58 9.75 3.98
C PHE A 72 7.04 9.85 4.45
N SER A 73 7.55 11.07 4.64
CA SER A 73 8.90 11.30 5.19
C SER A 73 9.03 10.80 6.64
N LYS A 74 7.97 10.89 7.45
CA LYS A 74 7.91 10.30 8.78
C LYS A 74 8.04 8.77 8.71
N LEU A 75 7.30 8.12 7.81
CA LEU A 75 7.38 6.66 7.62
C LEU A 75 8.77 6.21 7.14
N LEU A 76 9.40 6.95 6.22
CA LEU A 76 10.77 6.68 5.75
C LEU A 76 11.82 6.73 6.86
N ARG A 77 11.56 7.40 7.99
CA ARG A 77 12.52 7.50 9.10
C ARG A 77 12.37 6.38 10.13
N LEU A 78 11.35 5.53 9.99
CA LEU A 78 11.13 4.37 10.85
C LEU A 78 11.94 3.13 10.40
N THR A 79 12.44 3.13 9.17
CA THR A 79 13.14 2.01 8.51
C THR A 79 14.27 2.53 7.64
#